data_AF-A0A4Q0Z9P2-F1
#
_entry.id   AF-A0A4Q0Z9P2-F1
#
_cell.length_a   1.000
_cell.length_b   1.000
_cell.length_c   1.000
_cell.angle_alpha   90.00
_cell.angle_beta   90.00
_cell.angle_gamma   90.00
#
_symmetry.space_group_name_H-M   'P 1'
#
loop_
_entity.id
_entity.type
_entity.pdbx_description
1 polymer ?
#
loop_
_entity_poly.entity_id
_entity_poly.type
_entity_poly.pdbx_seq_one_letter_code
_entity_poly.pdbx_strand_id
1 'polypeptide(L)'
;MSSVENKNFAFNEMIVHVPLCTHKEPENILVIGNCDEELKQEVAKHKLNVEYGDISLLNSKNEKNIDVIILTDINIDEIVLANIQKILKDDGLISYKTESYSKDPAKLKSDLTIAGSNFWICMPYSFGHTTCVLASKKYHPTADIILQRSDLLVDLNYYSTEIQHASFVFPTHIQKELTGIAKR
;
A
#
# COMPACT_ATOMS: atom_id res chain seq x y z
N MET A 1 -9.00 -13.54 -18.74
CA MET A 1 -8.29 -13.14 -19.98
C MET A 1 -7.07 -12.35 -19.55
N SER A 2 -5.85 -12.86 -19.75
CA SER A 2 -4.63 -12.09 -19.48
C SER A 2 -4.53 -10.98 -20.55
N SER A 3 -5.00 -9.79 -20.22
CA SER A 3 -4.98 -8.67 -21.15
C SER A 3 -3.56 -8.14 -21.24
N VAL A 4 -2.86 -8.55 -22.30
CA VAL A 4 -1.65 -7.90 -22.84
C VAL A 4 -1.90 -6.40 -23.15
N GLU A 5 -3.15 -5.93 -23.06
CA GLU A 5 -3.57 -4.53 -23.20
C GLU A 5 -3.46 -3.71 -21.91
N ASN A 6 -3.52 -4.34 -20.72
CA ASN A 6 -3.33 -3.62 -19.47
C ASN A 6 -1.82 -3.31 -19.36
N LYS A 7 -1.45 -2.03 -19.26
CA LYS A 7 -0.03 -1.63 -19.10
C LYS A 7 0.36 -1.43 -17.64
N ASN A 8 -0.63 -1.35 -16.75
CA ASN A 8 -0.47 -1.04 -15.34
C ASN A 8 -0.80 -2.21 -14.40
N PHE A 9 -1.04 -3.42 -14.92
CA PHE A 9 -1.45 -4.58 -14.12
C PHE A 9 -0.53 -4.81 -12.91
N ALA A 10 0.79 -4.68 -13.09
CA ALA A 10 1.75 -4.86 -12.01
C ALA A 10 1.53 -3.82 -10.90
N PHE A 11 1.26 -2.56 -11.25
CA PHE A 11 0.94 -1.52 -10.28
C PHE A 11 -0.39 -1.77 -9.59
N ASN A 12 -1.45 -1.98 -10.37
CA ASN A 12 -2.82 -2.14 -9.87
C ASN A 12 -2.94 -3.35 -8.94
N GLU A 13 -2.41 -4.51 -9.35
CA GLU A 13 -2.45 -5.72 -8.53
C GLU A 13 -1.62 -5.56 -7.25
N MET A 14 -0.40 -5.00 -7.32
CA MET A 14 0.47 -4.87 -6.15
C MET A 14 0.03 -3.80 -5.15
N ILE A 15 -0.44 -2.63 -5.62
CA ILE A 15 -0.89 -1.57 -4.71
C ILE A 15 -2.18 -1.96 -3.98
N VAL A 16 -3.03 -2.79 -4.61
CA VAL A 16 -4.29 -3.25 -4.04
C VAL A 16 -4.09 -4.49 -3.16
N HIS A 17 -3.47 -5.53 -3.69
CA HIS A 17 -3.47 -6.82 -3.00
C HIS A 17 -2.49 -6.89 -1.84
N VAL A 18 -1.33 -6.22 -1.90
CA VAL A 18 -0.38 -6.21 -0.78
C VAL A 18 -1.02 -5.72 0.53
N PRO A 19 -1.66 -4.53 0.59
CA PRO A 19 -2.31 -4.09 1.82
C PRO A 19 -3.55 -4.92 2.17
N LEU A 20 -4.38 -5.29 1.18
CA LEU A 20 -5.61 -6.04 1.43
C LEU A 20 -5.35 -7.48 1.87
N CYS A 21 -4.27 -8.12 1.43
CA CYS A 21 -3.84 -9.44 1.90
C CYS A 21 -3.00 -9.39 3.18
N THR A 22 -2.60 -8.20 3.66
CA THR A 22 -1.87 -8.02 4.93
C THR A 22 -2.82 -7.72 6.09
N HIS A 23 -3.86 -6.90 5.86
CA HIS A 23 -4.83 -6.59 6.91
C HIS A 23 -5.63 -7.85 7.27
N LYS A 24 -5.82 -8.16 8.56
CA LYS A 24 -6.48 -9.42 8.95
C LYS A 24 -7.93 -9.50 8.46
N GLU A 25 -8.75 -8.51 8.77
CA GLU A 25 -10.18 -8.46 8.45
C GLU A 25 -10.56 -7.04 7.96
N PRO A 26 -10.16 -6.66 6.73
CA PRO A 26 -10.49 -5.34 6.19
C PRO A 26 -11.98 -5.30 5.79
N GLU A 27 -12.70 -4.25 6.16
CA GLU A 27 -14.11 -4.06 5.80
C GLU A 27 -14.32 -2.77 4.99
N ASN A 28 -13.78 -1.65 5.47
CA ASN A 28 -13.91 -0.33 4.87
C ASN A 28 -12.58 0.11 4.27
N ILE A 29 -12.56 0.28 2.95
CA ILE A 29 -11.39 0.65 2.17
C ILE A 29 -11.61 2.02 1.55
N LEU A 30 -10.58 2.86 1.63
CA LEU A 30 -10.59 4.18 0.99
C LEU A 30 -9.47 4.22 -0.04
N VAL A 31 -9.81 4.46 -1.30
CA VAL A 31 -8.84 4.60 -2.39
C VAL A 31 -8.84 6.05 -2.85
N ILE A 32 -7.65 6.67 -2.81
CA ILE A 32 -7.47 8.10 -3.10
C ILE A 32 -6.47 8.30 -4.21
N GLY A 33 -6.86 9.14 -5.17
CA GLY A 33 -6.06 9.51 -6.32
C GLY A 33 -6.63 8.96 -7.62
N ASN A 34 -5.77 8.73 -8.61
CA ASN A 34 -6.16 8.18 -9.90
C ASN A 34 -6.63 6.71 -9.77
N CYS A 35 -7.96 6.53 -9.86
CA CYS A 35 -8.63 5.24 -9.79
C CYS A 35 -9.22 4.88 -11.16
N ASP A 36 -8.42 4.26 -12.03
CA ASP A 36 -8.91 3.74 -13.30
C ASP A 36 -9.78 2.47 -13.12
N GLU A 37 -10.49 2.10 -14.18
CA GLU A 37 -11.40 0.94 -14.13
C GLU A 37 -10.65 -0.38 -13.88
N GLU A 38 -9.40 -0.48 -14.31
CA GLU A 38 -8.57 -1.66 -14.08
C GLU A 38 -8.20 -1.81 -12.60
N LEU A 39 -7.82 -0.71 -11.92
CA LEU A 39 -7.57 -0.72 -10.48
C LEU A 39 -8.84 -1.05 -9.69
N LYS A 40 -9.99 -0.49 -10.08
CA LYS A 40 -11.28 -0.81 -9.46
C LYS A 40 -11.64 -2.29 -9.60
N GLN A 41 -11.32 -2.92 -10.73
CA GLN A 41 -11.51 -4.36 -10.93
C GLN A 41 -10.69 -5.17 -9.93
N GLU A 42 -9.42 -4.79 -9.69
CA GLU A 42 -8.58 -5.47 -8.68
C GLU A 42 -9.13 -5.31 -7.27
N VAL A 43 -9.62 -4.12 -6.91
CA VAL A 43 -10.25 -3.90 -5.60
C VAL A 43 -11.54 -4.72 -5.45
N ALA A 44 -12.35 -4.80 -6.51
CA ALA A 44 -13.63 -5.53 -6.52
C ALA A 44 -13.46 -7.04 -6.25
N LYS A 45 -12.28 -7.63 -6.52
CA LYS A 45 -11.98 -9.04 -6.22
C LYS A 45 -12.11 -9.36 -4.71
N HIS A 46 -11.97 -8.36 -3.84
CA HIS A 46 -12.04 -8.54 -2.38
C HIS A 46 -13.46 -8.45 -1.80
N LYS A 47 -14.46 -7.98 -2.57
CA LYS A 47 -15.88 -7.84 -2.15
C LYS A 47 -16.07 -7.06 -0.84
N LEU A 48 -15.36 -5.95 -0.68
CA LEU A 48 -15.36 -5.08 0.50
C LEU A 48 -16.19 -3.81 0.29
N ASN A 49 -16.42 -3.04 1.35
CA ASN A 49 -16.98 -1.70 1.22
C ASN A 49 -15.85 -0.73 0.81
N VAL A 50 -16.01 -0.07 -0.34
CA VAL A 50 -14.94 0.75 -0.92
C VAL A 50 -15.48 2.12 -1.30
N GLU A 51 -14.77 3.15 -0.84
CA GLU A 51 -14.99 4.52 -1.24
C GLU A 51 -13.80 5.00 -2.10
N TYR A 52 -14.11 5.65 -3.22
CA TYR A 52 -13.11 6.20 -4.13
C TYR A 52 -13.24 7.73 -4.15
N GLY A 53 -12.12 8.44 -4.16
CA GLY A 53 -12.15 9.88 -4.40
C GLY A 53 -10.79 10.55 -4.35
N ASP A 54 -10.80 11.83 -4.03
CA ASP A 54 -9.63 12.68 -3.99
C ASP A 54 -9.19 12.97 -2.55
N ILE A 55 -8.13 13.77 -2.41
CA ILE A 55 -7.56 14.12 -1.11
C ILE A 55 -8.57 14.86 -0.21
N SER A 56 -9.62 15.45 -0.79
CA SER A 56 -10.67 16.16 -0.07
C SER A 56 -11.48 15.22 0.84
N LEU A 57 -11.58 13.93 0.52
CA LEU A 57 -12.23 12.93 1.38
C LEU A 57 -11.48 12.69 2.70
N LEU A 58 -10.15 12.88 2.72
CA LEU A 58 -9.39 12.82 3.98
C LEU A 58 -9.76 13.97 4.92
N ASN A 59 -10.17 15.11 4.36
CA ASN A 59 -10.48 16.32 5.12
C ASN A 59 -11.93 16.34 5.64
N SER A 60 -12.84 15.61 4.98
CA SER A 60 -14.27 15.64 5.29
C SER A 60 -14.69 14.64 6.38
N LYS A 61 -13.84 13.67 6.71
CA LYS A 61 -14.12 12.61 7.68
C LYS A 61 -13.33 12.85 8.97
N ASN A 62 -13.94 12.55 10.12
CA ASN A 62 -13.31 12.67 11.44
C ASN A 62 -13.62 11.46 12.35
N GLU A 63 -13.89 10.30 11.76
CA GLU A 63 -14.22 9.07 12.49
C GLU A 63 -13.26 7.96 12.07
N LYS A 64 -12.70 7.24 13.06
CA LYS A 64 -11.80 6.10 12.84
C LYS A 64 -12.58 4.87 12.37
N ASN A 65 -12.95 4.85 11.10
CA ASN A 65 -13.79 3.80 10.52
C ASN A 65 -13.16 3.09 9.32
N ILE A 66 -12.01 3.57 8.81
CA ILE A 66 -11.32 2.99 7.65
C ILE A 66 -10.27 1.98 8.11
N ASP A 67 -10.26 0.79 7.50
CA ASP A 67 -9.27 -0.27 7.77
C ASP A 67 -8.01 -0.10 6.92
N VAL A 68 -8.20 0.19 5.64
CA VAL A 68 -7.10 0.30 4.66
C VAL A 68 -7.29 1.54 3.80
N ILE A 69 -6.23 2.36 3.69
CA ILE A 69 -6.20 3.48 2.75
C ILE A 69 -5.15 3.22 1.67
N ILE A 70 -5.55 3.31 0.41
CA ILE A 70 -4.67 3.14 -0.75
C ILE A 70 -4.53 4.49 -1.45
N LEU A 71 -3.29 4.95 -1.65
CA LEU A 71 -2.96 6.24 -2.27
C LEU A 71 -2.13 5.99 -3.54
N THR A 72 -2.75 6.19 -4.69
CA THR A 72 -2.16 5.79 -5.98
C THR A 72 -1.07 6.74 -6.47
N ASP A 73 -1.29 8.03 -6.28
CA ASP A 73 -0.49 9.13 -6.85
C ASP A 73 -0.46 10.37 -5.94
N ILE A 74 -0.76 10.19 -4.65
CA ILE A 74 -0.72 11.23 -3.62
C ILE A 74 0.63 11.18 -2.91
N ASN A 75 1.32 12.33 -2.83
CA ASN A 75 2.52 12.45 -2.00
C ASN A 75 2.12 12.51 -0.52
N ILE A 76 2.86 11.79 0.32
CA ILE A 76 2.68 11.84 1.77
C ILE A 76 3.42 13.05 2.34
N ASP A 77 2.67 13.93 2.99
CA ASP A 77 3.19 15.00 3.84
C ASP A 77 2.56 14.90 5.25
N GLU A 78 3.00 15.78 6.16
CA GLU A 78 2.51 15.79 7.55
C GLU A 78 1.00 16.08 7.64
N ILE A 79 0.45 16.88 6.74
CA ILE A 79 -0.97 17.26 6.75
C ILE A 79 -1.83 16.08 6.32
N VAL A 80 -1.46 15.43 5.21
CA VAL A 80 -2.09 14.21 4.71
C VAL A 80 -2.03 13.12 5.76
N LEU A 81 -0.86 12.91 6.38
CA LEU A 81 -0.69 11.92 7.42
C LEU A 81 -1.56 12.23 8.66
N ALA A 82 -1.63 13.49 9.09
CA ALA A 82 -2.48 13.90 10.21
C ALA A 82 -3.97 13.63 9.94
N ASN A 83 -4.44 13.83 8.71
CA ASN A 83 -5.82 13.53 8.34
C ASN A 83 -6.07 12.01 8.23
N ILE A 84 -5.12 11.25 7.68
CA ILE A 84 -5.15 9.78 7.72
C ILE A 84 -5.30 9.27 9.16
N GLN A 85 -4.57 9.83 10.12
CA GLN A 85 -4.64 9.39 11.52
C GLN A 85 -6.01 9.61 12.17
N LYS A 86 -6.80 10.58 11.70
CA LYS A 86 -8.16 10.85 12.21
C LYS A 86 -9.18 9.82 11.75
N ILE A 87 -8.97 9.21 10.59
CA ILE A 87 -9.95 8.34 9.93
C ILE A 87 -9.57 6.86 9.92
N LEU A 88 -8.28 6.56 10.05
CA LEU A 88 -7.75 5.20 10.06
C LEU A 88 -7.95 4.56 11.44
N LYS A 89 -8.52 3.36 11.46
CA LYS A 89 -8.67 2.52 12.66
C LYS A 89 -7.33 2.27 13.35
N ASP A 90 -7.39 1.80 14.59
CA ASP A 90 -6.21 1.60 15.44
C ASP A 90 -5.32 0.43 14.99
N ASP A 91 -5.86 -0.52 14.25
CA ASP A 91 -5.11 -1.58 13.56
C ASP A 91 -4.98 -1.36 12.05
N GLY A 92 -5.45 -0.22 11.56
CA GLY A 92 -5.45 0.08 10.13
C GLY A 92 -4.06 0.28 9.54
N LEU A 93 -3.99 0.19 8.21
CA LEU A 93 -2.76 0.37 7.44
C LEU A 93 -3.01 1.22 6.20
N ILE A 94 -1.93 1.75 5.65
CA ILE A 94 -1.93 2.49 4.39
C ILE A 94 -0.94 1.88 3.41
N SER A 95 -1.24 2.03 2.12
CA SER A 95 -0.29 1.77 1.04
C SER A 95 -0.25 2.95 0.08
N TYR A 96 0.94 3.38 -0.29
CA TYR A 96 1.11 4.52 -1.19
C TYR A 96 2.31 4.38 -2.11
N LYS A 97 2.21 4.97 -3.30
CA LYS A 97 3.32 5.02 -4.27
C LYS A 97 4.38 6.04 -3.85
N THR A 98 5.65 5.70 -4.05
CA THR A 98 6.79 6.59 -3.86
C THR A 98 7.83 6.38 -4.98
N GLU A 99 8.98 7.04 -4.87
CA GLU A 99 10.10 6.87 -5.78
C GLU A 99 10.99 5.69 -5.37
N SER A 100 11.57 5.02 -6.37
CA SER A 100 12.49 3.92 -6.11
C SER A 100 13.82 4.45 -5.58
N TYR A 101 14.48 3.63 -4.77
CA TYR A 101 15.79 3.96 -4.21
C TYR A 101 16.82 4.37 -5.29
N SER A 102 16.82 3.69 -6.43
CA SER A 102 17.75 3.97 -7.53
C SER A 102 17.46 5.27 -8.26
N LYS A 103 16.21 5.76 -8.21
CA LYS A 103 15.80 7.00 -8.89
C LYS A 103 15.92 8.22 -7.99
N ASP A 104 15.40 8.11 -6.76
CA ASP A 104 15.47 9.20 -5.76
C ASP A 104 15.52 8.61 -4.34
N PRO A 105 16.72 8.30 -3.83
CA PRO A 105 16.87 7.73 -2.49
C PRO A 105 16.52 8.73 -1.38
N ALA A 106 16.64 10.03 -1.64
CA ALA A 106 16.33 11.06 -0.65
C ALA A 106 14.82 11.15 -0.42
N LYS A 107 14.03 11.15 -1.50
CA LYS A 107 12.57 11.12 -1.41
C LYS A 107 12.07 9.87 -0.69
N LEU A 108 12.57 8.69 -1.06
CA LEU A 108 12.18 7.44 -0.41
C LEU A 108 12.45 7.48 1.11
N LYS A 109 13.64 7.92 1.52
CA LYS A 109 14.00 8.04 2.95
C LYS A 109 13.13 9.07 3.67
N SER A 110 12.81 10.18 3.03
CA SER A 110 11.91 11.21 3.58
C SER A 110 10.51 10.65 3.80
N ASP A 111 9.93 10.01 2.79
CA ASP A 111 8.58 9.44 2.86
C ASP A 111 8.47 8.36 3.95
N LEU A 112 9.49 7.50 4.08
CA LEU A 112 9.56 6.49 5.15
C LEU A 112 9.69 7.12 6.54
N THR A 113 10.43 8.22 6.66
CA THR A 113 10.59 8.93 7.95
C THR A 113 9.28 9.58 8.39
N ILE A 114 8.58 10.24 7.45
CA ILE A 114 7.29 10.89 7.69
C ILE A 114 6.26 9.84 8.13
N ALA A 115 6.02 8.82 7.32
CA ALA A 115 5.05 7.77 7.67
C ALA A 115 5.47 7.00 8.93
N GLY A 116 6.77 6.70 9.08
CA GLY A 116 7.31 6.03 10.25
C GLY A 116 7.03 6.75 11.57
N SER A 117 6.74 8.05 11.59
CA SER A 117 6.41 8.78 12.82
C SER A 117 5.11 8.30 13.50
N ASN A 118 4.12 7.85 12.71
CA ASN A 118 2.80 7.46 13.22
C ASN A 118 2.50 5.96 13.08
N PHE A 119 3.29 5.22 12.31
CA PHE A 119 3.10 3.79 12.09
C PHE A 119 4.17 2.95 12.79
N TRP A 120 3.76 1.81 13.36
CA TRP A 120 4.68 0.86 13.99
C TRP A 120 5.56 0.17 12.94
N ILE A 121 4.97 -0.14 11.79
CA ILE A 121 5.61 -0.79 10.65
C ILE A 121 5.55 0.18 9.48
N CYS A 122 6.66 0.36 8.77
CA CYS A 122 6.77 1.22 7.61
C CYS A 122 7.86 0.65 6.70
N MET A 123 7.43 -0.11 5.70
CA MET A 123 8.31 -0.88 4.84
C MET A 123 8.09 -0.52 3.37
N PRO A 124 9.16 -0.16 2.64
CA PRO A 124 9.07 -0.04 1.20
C PRO A 124 8.99 -1.42 0.57
N TYR A 125 8.31 -1.51 -0.57
CA TYR A 125 8.31 -2.68 -1.42
C TYR A 125 8.41 -2.27 -2.88
N SER A 126 9.29 -2.95 -3.62
CA SER A 126 9.61 -2.63 -5.01
C SER A 126 9.26 -3.79 -5.92
N PHE A 127 8.69 -3.47 -7.07
CA PHE A 127 8.26 -4.43 -8.08
C PHE A 127 8.29 -3.78 -9.46
N GLY A 128 8.77 -4.51 -10.46
CA GLY A 128 9.06 -3.95 -11.78
C GLY A 128 9.93 -2.69 -11.67
N HIS A 129 9.40 -1.54 -12.07
CA HIS A 129 10.05 -0.23 -11.95
C HIS A 129 9.36 0.71 -10.95
N THR A 130 8.44 0.19 -10.13
CA THR A 130 7.65 0.96 -9.17
C THR A 130 8.07 0.62 -7.74
N THR A 131 7.96 1.59 -6.84
CA THR A 131 8.15 1.38 -5.41
C THR A 131 6.97 1.98 -4.68
N CYS A 132 6.46 1.24 -3.71
CA CYS A 132 5.39 1.67 -2.82
C CYS A 132 5.86 1.48 -1.39
N VAL A 133 5.15 2.07 -0.44
CA VAL A 133 5.37 1.88 0.99
C VAL A 133 4.09 1.36 1.60
N LEU A 134 4.20 0.30 2.38
CA LEU A 134 3.16 -0.13 3.28
C LEU A 134 3.51 0.36 4.68
N ALA A 135 2.63 1.17 5.27
CA ALA A 135 2.76 1.63 6.64
C ALA A 135 1.55 1.16 7.45
N SER A 136 1.81 0.48 8.56
CA SER A 136 0.80 -0.28 9.30
C SER A 136 0.94 -0.03 10.79
N LYS A 137 -0.20 0.10 11.48
CA LYS A 137 -0.21 0.26 12.94
C LYS A 137 0.05 -1.06 13.66
N LYS A 138 -0.17 -2.20 12.99
CA LYS A 138 -0.17 -3.53 13.63
C LYS A 138 0.40 -4.65 12.78
N TYR A 139 -0.04 -4.77 11.54
CA TYR A 139 0.22 -5.92 10.67
C TYR A 139 1.52 -5.78 9.87
N HIS A 140 2.35 -6.82 9.89
CA HIS A 140 3.60 -6.92 9.14
C HIS A 140 3.37 -7.52 7.75
N PRO A 141 3.80 -6.85 6.66
CA PRO A 141 3.40 -7.22 5.30
C PRO A 141 4.00 -8.52 4.77
N THR A 142 4.96 -9.10 5.46
CA THR A 142 5.50 -10.43 5.14
C THR A 142 5.27 -11.49 6.21
N ALA A 143 4.80 -11.12 7.41
CA ALA A 143 4.58 -12.10 8.47
C ALA A 143 3.09 -12.37 8.70
N ASP A 144 2.25 -11.37 8.44
CA ASP A 144 0.80 -11.41 8.64
C ASP A 144 0.04 -11.53 7.30
N ILE A 145 0.64 -12.14 6.28
CA ILE A 145 -0.04 -12.37 5.01
C ILE A 145 -1.18 -13.38 5.23
N ILE A 146 -2.38 -13.00 4.81
CA ILE A 146 -3.57 -13.86 4.85
C ILE A 146 -3.57 -14.74 3.60
N LEU A 147 -2.92 -15.90 3.70
CA LEU A 147 -2.78 -16.86 2.60
C LEU A 147 -4.13 -17.27 1.99
N GLN A 148 -5.14 -17.47 2.83
CA GLN A 148 -6.49 -17.78 2.34
C GLN A 148 -7.05 -16.68 1.42
N ARG A 149 -6.71 -15.41 1.67
CA ARG A 149 -7.17 -14.31 0.81
C ARG A 149 -6.35 -14.23 -0.47
N SER A 150 -5.01 -14.35 -0.38
CA SER A 150 -4.14 -14.29 -1.55
C SER A 150 -4.40 -15.44 -2.53
N ASP A 151 -4.61 -16.65 -2.00
CA ASP A 151 -4.75 -17.87 -2.82
C ASP A 151 -6.11 -17.96 -3.53
N LEU A 152 -7.11 -17.19 -3.07
CA LEU A 152 -8.44 -17.10 -3.70
C LEU A 152 -8.50 -16.06 -4.81
N LEU A 153 -7.47 -15.23 -4.98
CA LEU A 153 -7.42 -14.27 -6.08
C LEU A 153 -7.17 -15.00 -7.40
N VAL A 154 -7.96 -14.64 -8.41
CA VAL A 154 -7.91 -15.24 -9.75
C VAL A 154 -7.73 -14.16 -10.80
N ASP A 155 -7.38 -14.58 -12.03
CA ASP A 155 -7.16 -13.69 -13.17
C ASP A 155 -6.14 -12.58 -12.86
N LEU A 156 -5.02 -12.95 -12.25
CA LEU A 156 -3.88 -12.08 -11.97
C LEU A 156 -2.77 -12.28 -13.00
N ASN A 157 -2.05 -11.21 -13.34
CA ASN A 157 -0.94 -11.21 -14.28
C ASN A 157 0.42 -11.03 -13.60
N TYR A 158 0.45 -10.51 -12.36
CA TYR A 158 1.68 -10.16 -11.66
C TYR A 158 1.69 -10.57 -10.19
N TYR A 159 0.64 -10.24 -9.43
CA TYR A 159 0.59 -10.52 -8.01
C TYR A 159 0.53 -12.02 -7.75
N SER A 160 1.34 -12.44 -6.78
CA SER A 160 1.27 -13.72 -6.09
C SER A 160 1.84 -13.51 -4.69
N THR A 161 1.55 -14.43 -3.76
CA THR A 161 2.09 -14.41 -2.40
C THR A 161 3.62 -14.34 -2.41
N GLU A 162 4.26 -15.10 -3.29
CA GLU A 162 5.71 -15.15 -3.47
C GLU A 162 6.26 -13.82 -3.98
N ILE A 163 5.57 -13.18 -4.93
CA ILE A 163 5.94 -11.85 -5.42
C ILE A 163 5.80 -10.82 -4.31
N GLN A 164 4.74 -10.86 -3.50
CA GLN A 164 4.60 -9.98 -2.34
C GLN A 164 5.81 -10.12 -1.41
N HIS A 165 6.18 -11.34 -1.01
CA HIS A 165 7.37 -11.56 -0.18
C HIS A 165 8.64 -11.02 -0.83
N ALA A 166 8.87 -11.33 -2.11
CA ALA A 166 10.06 -10.92 -2.85
C ALA A 166 10.15 -9.39 -2.99
N SER A 167 9.03 -8.68 -3.11
CA SER A 167 9.01 -7.23 -3.24
C SER A 167 9.52 -6.47 -2.02
N PHE A 168 9.54 -7.09 -0.83
CA PHE A 168 10.14 -6.51 0.38
C PHE A 168 11.63 -6.83 0.54
N VAL A 169 12.23 -7.58 -0.38
CA VAL A 169 13.65 -7.94 -0.36
C VAL A 169 14.47 -6.94 -1.18
N PHE A 170 15.44 -6.30 -0.53
CA PHE A 170 16.33 -5.33 -1.15
C PHE A 170 17.79 -5.80 -1.13
N PRO A 171 18.62 -5.38 -2.10
CA PRO A 171 20.07 -5.58 -2.04
C PRO A 171 20.68 -5.09 -0.72
N THR A 172 21.70 -5.78 -0.23
CA THR A 172 22.29 -5.53 1.10
C THR A 172 22.75 -4.09 1.32
N HIS A 173 23.26 -3.41 0.30
CA HIS A 173 23.68 -2.01 0.42
C HIS A 173 22.50 -1.07 0.65
N ILE A 174 21.39 -1.25 -0.07
CA ILE A 174 20.14 -0.50 0.13
C ILE A 174 19.56 -0.80 1.51
N GLN A 175 19.54 -2.08 1.90
CA GLN A 175 19.04 -2.47 3.22
C GLN A 175 19.80 -1.79 4.35
N LYS A 176 21.13 -1.68 4.26
CA LYS A 176 21.95 -0.97 5.26
C LYS A 176 21.57 0.50 5.36
N GLU A 177 21.30 1.15 4.22
CA GLU A 177 20.93 2.57 4.21
C GLU A 177 19.50 2.85 4.67
N LEU A 178 18.60 1.89 4.54
CA LEU A 178 17.22 1.98 5.05
C LEU A 178 17.09 1.49 6.49
N THR A 179 18.15 0.89 7.07
CA THR A 179 18.14 0.41 8.45
C THR A 179 18.00 1.59 9.40
N GLY A 180 17.04 1.52 10.34
CA GLY A 180 16.73 2.60 11.27
C GLY A 180 15.76 3.66 10.72
N ILE A 181 15.51 3.67 9.40
CA ILE A 181 14.49 4.51 8.76
C ILE A 181 13.23 3.69 8.50
N ALA A 182 13.37 2.57 7.78
CA ALA A 182 12.28 1.62 7.59
C ALA A 182 12.02 0.88 8.90
N LYS A 183 10.78 0.91 9.37
CA LYS A 183 10.34 0.19 10.57
C LYS A 183 9.80 -1.16 10.17
N ARG A 184 10.39 -2.22 10.70
CA ARG A 184 10.03 -3.61 10.44
C ARG A 184 9.50 -4.21 11.72
#